data_AF-A0A949R4J6-F1
#
_entry.id   AF-A0A949R4J6-F1
#
_cell.length_a   1.000
_cell.length_b   1.000
_cell.length_c   1.000
_cell.angle_alpha   90.00
_cell.angle_beta   90.00
_cell.angle_gamma   90.00
#
_symmetry.space_group_name_H-M   'P 1'
#
loop_
_entity.id
_entity.type
_entity.pdbx_description
1 polymer ?
#
loop_
_entity_poly.entity_id
_entity_poly.type
_entity_poly.pdbx_seq_one_letter_code
_entity_poly.pdbx_strand_id
1 'polypeptide(L)'
;MRRLSLAQGRLLLATTPYNLGWLKSQVYDKWAKGDPDIQVINFKSTMNPEFPRDEYERARRTLPSWKFEMFYNGNFSRPAGLIYSDFTEAHIVPPFEIPIRFPRYLGVDFGAVNTAKIWVAENPANGTLYVYREELSGDKTTKEHVEDVLKYGEVGIKAFGGAKSEKQQRADWRDAGLHVAEPKVADVEGGIDKVIQCFKTRRLYILSTMTGLLDELGMYARELDSLGQPTEKIKDKETFHRLDALRYVVPSITESEQAGVQSVRYV
;
A
#
# COMPACT_ATOMS: atom_id res chain seq x y z
N MET A 1 -19.82 3.59 16.04
CA MET A 1 -20.87 3.96 15.06
C MET A 1 -21.92 4.85 15.71
N ARG A 2 -22.01 6.14 15.35
CA ARG A 2 -22.91 7.12 16.03
C ARG A 2 -24.41 6.80 15.86
N ARG A 3 -24.81 6.18 14.75
CA ARG A 3 -26.23 5.91 14.45
C ARG A 3 -26.82 4.72 15.21
N LEU A 4 -25.99 3.84 15.77
CA LEU A 4 -26.46 2.68 16.54
C LEU A 4 -26.37 2.89 18.06
N SER A 5 -25.80 4.01 18.51
CA SER A 5 -25.45 4.25 19.91
C SER A 5 -26.66 4.32 20.85
N LEU A 6 -27.77 4.93 20.41
CA LEU A 6 -28.97 5.08 21.26
C LEU A 6 -29.68 3.75 21.54
N ALA A 7 -29.72 2.87 20.54
CA ALA A 7 -30.41 1.59 20.63
C ALA A 7 -29.46 0.41 20.95
N GLN A 8 -28.16 0.67 21.10
CA GLN A 8 -27.12 -0.36 21.19
C GLN A 8 -27.29 -1.44 20.11
N GLY A 9 -27.65 -1.00 18.90
CA GLY A 9 -28.01 -1.88 17.81
C GLY A 9 -26.83 -2.68 17.28
N ARG A 10 -27.09 -3.92 16.82
CA ARG A 10 -26.10 -4.76 16.15
C ARG A 10 -25.94 -4.34 14.68
N LEU A 11 -24.71 -4.32 14.19
CA LEU A 11 -24.40 -4.17 12.78
C LEU A 11 -24.27 -5.54 12.13
N LEU A 12 -24.96 -5.77 11.03
CA LEU A 12 -24.71 -6.90 10.14
C LEU A 12 -23.93 -6.43 8.91
N LEU A 13 -22.79 -7.06 8.66
CA LEU A 13 -22.01 -6.90 7.42
C LEU A 13 -21.95 -8.26 6.72
N ALA A 14 -22.30 -8.28 5.44
CA ALA A 14 -22.17 -9.46 4.58
C ALA A 14 -21.33 -9.09 3.37
N THR A 15 -20.23 -9.83 3.16
CA THR A 15 -19.32 -9.62 2.04
C THR A 15 -18.42 -10.85 1.88
N THR A 16 -17.64 -10.86 0.80
CA THR A 16 -16.62 -11.88 0.52
C THR A 16 -15.25 -11.28 0.79
N PRO A 17 -14.26 -11.99 1.33
CA PRO A 17 -12.89 -11.48 1.36
C PRO A 17 -12.45 -11.09 -0.06
N TYR A 18 -12.08 -9.83 -0.25
CA TYR A 18 -11.65 -9.31 -1.56
C TYR A 18 -10.24 -8.71 -1.54
N ASN A 19 -9.71 -8.37 -0.36
CA ASN A 19 -8.35 -7.88 -0.17
C ASN A 19 -7.89 -8.10 1.28
N LEU A 20 -6.72 -7.58 1.66
CA LEU A 20 -6.17 -7.67 3.03
C LEU A 20 -6.35 -6.36 3.84
N GLY A 21 -7.28 -5.49 3.43
CA GLY A 21 -7.44 -4.13 3.94
C GLY A 21 -8.28 -4.03 5.20
N TRP A 22 -9.19 -3.04 5.23
CA TRP A 22 -9.95 -2.69 6.44
C TRP A 22 -10.80 -3.86 6.97
N LEU A 23 -11.40 -4.66 6.08
CA LEU A 23 -12.22 -5.80 6.48
C LEU A 23 -11.39 -6.85 7.23
N LYS A 24 -10.16 -7.10 6.77
CA LYS A 24 -9.24 -7.98 7.47
C LYS A 24 -8.78 -7.35 8.78
N SER A 25 -8.11 -6.20 8.68
CA SER A 25 -7.40 -5.56 9.80
C SER A 25 -8.33 -5.04 10.92
N GLN A 26 -9.49 -4.47 10.58
CA GLN A 26 -10.38 -3.83 11.55
C GLN A 26 -11.54 -4.71 12.01
N VAL A 27 -11.84 -5.82 11.31
CA VAL A 27 -12.93 -6.73 11.68
C VAL A 27 -12.40 -8.13 11.95
N TYR A 28 -11.86 -8.80 10.93
CA TYR A 28 -11.46 -10.21 11.03
C TYR A 28 -10.35 -10.43 12.06
N ASP A 29 -9.27 -9.64 11.99
CA ASP A 29 -8.11 -9.80 12.86
C ASP A 29 -8.44 -9.44 14.31
N LYS A 30 -9.33 -8.47 14.54
CA LYS A 30 -9.81 -8.14 15.88
C LYS A 30 -10.64 -9.26 16.47
N TRP A 31 -11.58 -9.80 15.71
CA TRP A 31 -12.35 -10.99 16.10
C TRP A 31 -11.42 -12.18 16.39
N ALA A 32 -10.47 -12.46 15.51
CA ALA A 32 -9.49 -13.55 15.69
C ALA A 32 -8.61 -13.35 16.94
N LYS A 33 -8.35 -12.10 17.32
CA LYS A 33 -7.66 -11.72 18.56
C LYS A 33 -8.58 -11.71 19.81
N GLY A 34 -9.86 -12.08 19.65
CA GLY A 34 -10.82 -12.25 20.75
C GLY A 34 -11.62 -10.99 21.12
N ASP A 35 -11.75 -10.02 20.21
CA ASP A 35 -12.61 -8.85 20.43
C ASP A 35 -14.08 -9.30 20.68
N PRO A 36 -14.64 -9.05 21.88
CA PRO A 36 -15.97 -9.55 22.25
C PRO A 36 -17.12 -8.84 21.53
N ASP A 37 -16.88 -7.68 20.92
CA ASP A 37 -17.90 -6.90 20.22
C ASP A 37 -18.06 -7.31 18.74
N ILE A 38 -17.21 -8.22 18.26
CA ILE A 38 -17.20 -8.65 16.86
C ILE A 38 -17.46 -10.16 16.81
N GLN A 39 -18.39 -10.57 15.95
CA GLN A 39 -18.59 -11.96 15.60
C GLN A 39 -18.40 -12.14 14.10
N VAL A 40 -17.47 -13.00 13.70
CA VAL A 40 -17.31 -13.42 12.30
C VAL A 40 -17.92 -14.80 12.14
N ILE A 41 -18.82 -14.93 11.17
CA ILE A 41 -19.37 -16.22 10.72
C ILE A 41 -18.93 -16.40 9.28
N ASN A 42 -18.07 -17.40 9.05
CA ASN A 42 -17.59 -17.75 7.73
C ASN A 42 -18.57 -18.72 7.06
N PHE A 43 -18.92 -18.44 5.80
CA PHE A 43 -19.72 -19.33 4.97
C PHE A 43 -18.94 -19.72 3.72
N LYS A 44 -18.61 -21.01 3.62
CA LYS A 44 -18.12 -21.60 2.38
C LYS A 44 -19.28 -21.76 1.38
N SER A 45 -19.06 -21.58 0.08
CA SER A 45 -20.12 -21.69 -0.93
C SER A 45 -20.86 -23.04 -0.89
N THR A 46 -20.15 -24.13 -0.58
CA THR A 46 -20.73 -25.47 -0.45
C THR A 46 -21.61 -25.66 0.79
N MET A 47 -21.67 -24.67 1.70
CA MET A 47 -22.64 -24.68 2.80
C MET A 47 -24.05 -24.33 2.32
N ASN A 48 -24.19 -23.67 1.17
CA ASN A 48 -25.48 -23.51 0.51
C ASN A 48 -25.79 -24.81 -0.28
N PRO A 49 -26.83 -25.57 0.08
CA PRO A 49 -27.20 -26.81 -0.62
C PRO A 49 -27.53 -26.60 -2.10
N GLU A 50 -28.01 -25.40 -2.46
CA GLU A 50 -28.36 -25.03 -3.84
C GLU A 50 -27.13 -24.58 -4.66
N PHE A 51 -25.97 -24.42 -4.03
CA PHE A 51 -24.77 -24.02 -4.77
C PHE A 51 -24.30 -25.18 -5.67
N PRO A 52 -24.14 -24.96 -6.99
CA PRO A 52 -23.74 -26.05 -7.89
C PRO A 52 -22.36 -26.60 -7.53
N ARG A 53 -22.28 -27.90 -7.22
CA ARG A 53 -20.99 -28.54 -6.89
C ARG A 53 -20.02 -28.52 -8.06
N ASP A 54 -20.52 -28.64 -9.27
CA ASP A 54 -19.70 -28.59 -10.48
C ASP A 54 -19.06 -27.21 -10.69
N GLU A 55 -19.77 -26.14 -10.32
CA GLU A 55 -19.23 -24.78 -10.28
C GLU A 55 -18.07 -24.67 -9.29
N TYR A 56 -18.27 -25.21 -8.08
CA TYR A 56 -17.26 -25.21 -7.03
C TYR A 56 -15.99 -25.95 -7.49
N GLU A 57 -16.15 -27.16 -8.05
CA GLU A 57 -15.01 -27.95 -8.53
C GLU A 57 -14.37 -27.35 -9.79
N ARG A 58 -15.14 -26.71 -10.67
CA ARG A 58 -14.58 -25.94 -11.79
C ARG A 58 -13.73 -24.80 -11.27
N ALA A 59 -14.28 -23.96 -10.39
CA ALA A 59 -13.57 -22.84 -9.79
C ALA A 59 -12.31 -23.28 -9.03
N ARG A 60 -12.37 -24.40 -8.30
CA ARG A 60 -11.22 -25.00 -7.62
C ARG A 60 -10.08 -25.35 -8.58
N ARG A 61 -10.42 -25.80 -9.79
CA ARG A 61 -9.45 -26.19 -10.83
C ARG A 61 -8.94 -25.01 -11.65
N THR A 62 -9.76 -23.98 -11.86
CA THR A 62 -9.46 -22.89 -12.79
C THR A 62 -8.97 -21.61 -12.11
N LEU A 63 -9.32 -21.38 -10.84
CA LEU A 63 -8.88 -20.20 -10.12
C LEU A 63 -7.54 -20.43 -9.41
N PRO A 64 -6.70 -19.38 -9.29
CA PRO A 64 -5.58 -19.41 -8.36
C PRO A 64 -6.04 -19.76 -6.94
N SER A 65 -5.31 -20.60 -6.23
CA SER A 65 -5.71 -21.16 -4.93
C SER A 65 -6.12 -20.08 -3.91
N TRP A 66 -5.40 -18.96 -3.86
CA TRP A 66 -5.72 -17.85 -2.96
C TRP A 66 -7.07 -17.18 -3.27
N LYS A 67 -7.41 -17.04 -4.55
CA LYS A 67 -8.67 -16.45 -5.01
C LYS A 67 -9.84 -17.40 -4.74
N PHE A 68 -9.59 -18.71 -4.90
CA PHE A 68 -10.54 -19.74 -4.51
C PHE A 68 -10.80 -19.74 -2.99
N GLU A 69 -9.74 -19.68 -2.17
CA GLU A 69 -9.88 -19.59 -0.72
C GLU A 69 -10.70 -18.38 -0.29
N MET A 70 -10.43 -17.21 -0.87
CA MET A 70 -11.16 -15.99 -0.56
C MET A 70 -12.61 -16.04 -1.05
N PHE A 71 -12.84 -16.38 -2.32
CA PHE A 71 -14.16 -16.22 -2.94
C PHE A 71 -15.13 -17.37 -2.67
N TYR A 72 -14.62 -18.59 -2.51
CA TYR A 72 -15.45 -19.79 -2.36
C TYR A 72 -15.38 -20.38 -0.95
N ASN A 73 -14.25 -20.23 -0.23
CA ASN A 73 -14.14 -20.69 1.15
C ASN A 73 -14.25 -19.55 2.19
N GLY A 74 -14.22 -18.29 1.77
CA GLY A 74 -14.26 -17.13 2.66
C GLY A 74 -13.04 -16.99 3.58
N ASN A 75 -11.91 -17.62 3.23
CA ASN A 75 -10.67 -17.57 3.99
C ASN A 75 -9.74 -16.51 3.41
N PHE A 76 -9.19 -15.63 4.25
CA PHE A 76 -8.13 -14.71 3.81
C PHE A 76 -6.90 -15.50 3.36
N SER A 77 -6.41 -15.22 2.15
CA SER A 77 -5.24 -15.86 1.54
C SER A 77 -4.44 -14.84 0.74
N ARG A 78 -3.22 -15.19 0.31
CA ARG A 78 -2.30 -14.31 -0.42
C ARG A 78 -1.95 -14.87 -1.80
N PRO A 79 -1.78 -14.04 -2.84
CA PRO A 79 -1.29 -14.49 -4.13
C PRO A 79 0.01 -15.30 -4.04
N ALA A 80 0.09 -16.38 -4.82
CA ALA A 80 1.37 -17.01 -5.10
C ALA A 80 2.25 -16.03 -5.91
N GLY A 81 3.55 -15.97 -5.61
CA GLY A 81 4.46 -14.99 -6.21
C GLY A 81 4.34 -13.57 -5.65
N LEU A 82 3.79 -13.40 -4.43
CA LEU A 82 3.72 -12.10 -3.76
C LEU A 82 5.13 -11.48 -3.63
N ILE A 83 5.29 -10.26 -4.14
CA ILE A 83 6.58 -9.58 -4.21
C ILE A 83 7.01 -9.12 -2.81
N TYR A 84 6.11 -8.43 -2.08
CA TYR A 84 6.38 -7.96 -0.72
C TYR A 84 6.02 -9.02 0.33
N SER A 85 6.59 -10.22 0.21
CA SER A 85 6.32 -11.33 1.14
C SER A 85 6.78 -11.07 2.57
N ASP A 86 7.82 -10.26 2.76
CA ASP A 86 8.31 -9.81 4.08
C ASP A 86 7.36 -8.82 4.77
N PHE A 87 6.42 -8.23 4.03
CA PHE A 87 5.38 -7.40 4.62
C PHE A 87 4.37 -8.27 5.39
N THR A 88 4.25 -7.97 6.68
CA THR A 88 3.45 -8.69 7.67
C THR A 88 2.75 -7.73 8.61
N GLU A 89 1.81 -8.23 9.41
CA GLU A 89 1.08 -7.42 10.41
C GLU A 89 2.01 -6.68 11.39
N ALA A 90 3.24 -7.16 11.61
CA ALA A 90 4.23 -6.48 12.44
C ALA A 90 4.69 -5.11 11.89
N HIS A 91 4.44 -4.83 10.61
CA HIS A 91 4.74 -3.55 9.97
C HIS A 91 3.56 -2.58 10.02
N ILE A 92 2.41 -3.01 10.52
CA ILE A 92 1.20 -2.19 10.63
C ILE A 92 1.13 -1.64 12.04
N VAL A 93 1.05 -0.31 12.16
CA VAL A 93 0.98 0.39 13.45
C VAL A 93 -0.35 1.13 13.59
N PRO A 94 -0.88 1.28 14.83
CA PRO A 94 -2.04 2.14 15.06
C PRO A 94 -1.76 3.58 14.60
N PRO A 95 -2.79 4.34 14.21
CA PRO A 95 -2.60 5.74 13.85
C PRO A 95 -2.11 6.54 15.07
N PHE A 96 -1.14 7.42 14.83
CA PHE A 96 -0.61 8.36 15.81
C PHE A 96 -0.25 9.69 15.12
N GLU A 97 -0.14 10.76 15.90
CA GLU A 97 0.30 12.05 15.37
C GLU A 97 1.80 12.02 15.09
N ILE A 98 2.17 12.22 13.82
CA ILE A 98 3.57 12.30 13.41
C ILE A 98 4.20 13.57 14.02
N PRO A 99 5.29 13.47 14.80
CA PRO A 99 5.95 14.63 15.39
C PRO A 99 6.32 15.67 14.33
N ILE A 100 6.11 16.95 14.64
CA ILE A 100 6.33 18.03 13.67
C ILE A 100 7.78 18.10 13.16
N ARG A 101 8.75 17.71 13.99
CA ARG A 101 10.18 17.71 13.66
C ARG A 101 10.63 16.56 12.76
N PHE A 102 9.79 15.55 12.53
CA PHE A 102 10.17 14.45 11.65
C PHE A 102 10.26 14.96 10.21
N PRO A 103 11.39 14.72 9.50
CA PRO A 103 11.47 14.98 8.08
C PRO A 103 10.34 14.29 7.34
N ARG A 104 9.70 15.03 6.42
CA ARG A 104 8.58 14.54 5.62
C ARG A 104 8.98 14.44 4.17
N TYR A 105 8.49 13.38 3.54
CA TYR A 105 8.75 13.04 2.16
C TYR A 105 7.43 12.70 1.48
N LEU A 106 7.37 12.94 0.18
CA LEU A 106 6.22 12.64 -0.65
C LEU A 106 6.64 11.77 -1.84
N GLY A 107 6.00 10.63 -2.01
CA GLY A 107 5.99 9.88 -3.25
C GLY A 107 4.83 10.31 -4.13
N VAL A 108 5.10 10.55 -5.41
CA VAL A 108 4.06 10.88 -6.40
C VAL A 108 4.19 9.93 -7.60
N ASP A 109 3.15 9.15 -7.86
CA ASP A 109 2.96 8.47 -9.14
C ASP A 109 2.00 9.31 -9.97
N PHE A 110 2.52 9.87 -11.06
CA PHE A 110 1.71 10.71 -11.93
C PHE A 110 0.86 9.83 -12.82
N GLY A 111 -0.44 10.11 -12.88
CA GLY A 111 -1.32 9.42 -13.80
C GLY A 111 -2.39 10.35 -14.34
N ALA A 112 -2.64 10.25 -15.64
CA ALA A 112 -3.69 11.04 -16.30
C ALA A 112 -5.08 10.73 -15.73
N VAL A 113 -5.31 9.46 -15.35
CA VAL A 113 -6.58 9.00 -14.75
C VAL A 113 -6.44 8.82 -13.25
N ASN A 114 -5.28 8.39 -12.75
CA ASN A 114 -5.06 8.08 -11.35
C ASN A 114 -3.71 8.63 -10.89
N THR A 115 -3.71 9.74 -10.15
CA THR A 115 -2.49 10.22 -9.48
C THR A 115 -2.46 9.71 -8.05
N ALA A 116 -1.40 8.99 -7.68
CA ALA A 116 -1.19 8.51 -6.33
C ALA A 116 -0.16 9.36 -5.57
N LYS A 117 -0.44 9.60 -4.30
CA LYS A 117 0.42 10.34 -3.38
C LYS A 117 0.60 9.55 -2.08
N ILE A 118 1.84 9.37 -1.66
CA ILE A 118 2.20 8.65 -0.42
C ILE A 118 3.10 9.54 0.43
N TRP A 119 2.66 9.84 1.65
CA TRP A 119 3.45 10.63 2.59
C TRP A 119 4.19 9.72 3.56
N VAL A 120 5.48 9.98 3.69
CA VAL A 120 6.39 9.24 4.56
C VAL A 120 7.05 10.21 5.52
N ALA A 121 7.03 9.87 6.81
CA ALA A 121 7.79 10.59 7.83
C ALA A 121 8.94 9.72 8.33
N GLU A 122 10.07 10.34 8.59
CA GLU A 122 11.25 9.65 9.12
C GLU A 122 11.47 10.05 10.57
N ASN A 123 11.66 9.06 11.44
CA ASN A 123 12.13 9.30 12.80
C ASN A 123 13.64 9.53 12.78
N PRO A 124 14.13 10.77 13.02
CA PRO A 124 15.55 11.08 12.91
C PRO A 124 16.41 10.39 13.97
N ALA A 125 15.81 9.87 15.05
CA ALA A 125 16.55 9.19 16.10
C ALA A 125 17.03 7.78 15.69
N ASN A 126 16.32 7.11 14.78
CA ASN A 126 16.59 5.72 14.43
C ASN A 126 16.36 5.36 12.95
N GLY A 127 16.01 6.33 12.11
CA GLY A 127 15.77 6.14 10.68
C GLY A 127 14.47 5.41 10.34
N THR A 128 13.57 5.20 11.32
CA THR A 128 12.29 4.50 11.06
C THR A 128 11.39 5.35 10.17
N LEU A 129 10.84 4.73 9.13
CA LEU A 129 9.93 5.34 8.17
C LEU A 129 8.49 4.97 8.51
N TYR A 130 7.61 5.96 8.54
CA TYR A 130 6.18 5.81 8.77
C TYR A 130 5.39 6.33 7.57
N VAL A 131 4.65 5.47 6.88
CA VAL A 131 3.64 5.89 5.90
C VAL A 131 2.39 6.29 6.66
N TYR A 132 2.06 7.58 6.62
CA TYR A 132 1.01 8.15 7.48
C TYR A 132 -0.14 8.82 6.72
N ARG A 133 0.01 9.02 5.41
CA ARG A 133 -1.06 9.52 4.55
C ARG A 133 -0.94 8.89 3.16
N GLU A 134 -2.09 8.63 2.56
CA GLU A 134 -2.24 8.19 1.18
C GLU A 134 -3.36 8.98 0.49
N GLU A 135 -3.23 9.21 -0.81
CA GLU A 135 -4.30 9.74 -1.65
C GLU A 135 -4.20 9.14 -3.05
N LEU A 136 -5.32 8.69 -3.63
CA LEU A 136 -5.42 8.30 -5.04
C LEU A 136 -6.63 9.05 -5.57
N SER A 137 -6.41 9.87 -6.57
CA SER A 137 -7.48 10.68 -7.15
C SER A 137 -7.22 10.89 -8.63
N GLY A 138 -8.30 10.84 -9.39
CA GLY A 138 -8.35 11.21 -10.81
C GLY A 138 -9.05 12.54 -11.04
N ASP A 139 -9.22 12.88 -12.32
CA ASP A 139 -10.04 14.00 -12.81
C ASP A 139 -9.68 15.37 -12.19
N LYS A 140 -8.40 15.55 -11.84
CA LYS A 140 -7.86 16.80 -11.31
C LYS A 140 -6.72 17.29 -12.17
N THR A 141 -6.59 18.60 -12.26
CA THR A 141 -5.43 19.25 -12.85
C THR A 141 -4.21 19.07 -11.94
N THR A 142 -3.02 19.21 -12.53
CA THR A 142 -1.75 19.26 -11.78
C THR A 142 -1.81 20.27 -10.63
N LYS A 143 -2.42 21.44 -10.87
CA LYS A 143 -2.55 22.49 -9.85
C LYS A 143 -3.41 22.04 -8.67
N GLU A 144 -4.55 21.42 -8.91
CA GLU A 144 -5.42 20.89 -7.85
C GLU A 144 -4.73 19.78 -7.05
N HIS A 145 -3.97 18.90 -7.72
CA HIS A 145 -3.17 17.90 -7.01
C HIS A 145 -2.09 18.51 -6.11
N VAL A 146 -1.47 19.61 -6.53
CA VAL A 146 -0.51 20.36 -5.71
C VAL A 146 -1.21 21.06 -4.55
N GLU A 147 -2.35 21.70 -4.78
CA GLU A 147 -3.17 22.31 -3.73
C GLU A 147 -3.58 21.28 -2.66
N ASP A 148 -3.91 20.04 -3.08
CA ASP A 148 -4.17 18.92 -2.16
C ASP A 148 -2.99 18.56 -1.28
N VAL A 149 -1.76 18.74 -1.75
CA VAL A 149 -0.57 18.53 -0.93
C VAL A 149 -0.36 19.72 0.01
N LEU A 150 -0.45 20.94 -0.52
CA LEU A 150 -0.15 22.16 0.20
C LEU A 150 -1.17 22.48 1.30
N LYS A 151 -2.43 22.02 1.19
CA LYS A 151 -3.48 22.22 2.21
C LYS A 151 -3.11 21.69 3.60
N TYR A 152 -2.18 20.74 3.68
CA TYR A 152 -1.71 20.19 4.96
C TYR A 152 -0.69 21.08 5.67
N GLY A 153 -0.16 22.12 5.01
CA GLY A 153 0.78 23.07 5.61
C GLY A 153 2.10 22.46 6.06
N GLU A 154 2.50 21.33 5.46
CA GLU A 154 3.73 20.61 5.84
C GLU A 154 4.95 21.35 5.29
N VAL A 155 5.78 21.88 6.20
CA VAL A 155 6.96 22.66 5.83
C VAL A 155 8.10 21.73 5.40
N GLY A 156 8.73 22.06 4.26
CA GLY A 156 9.97 21.41 3.83
C GLY A 156 9.81 19.97 3.32
N ILE A 157 8.62 19.58 2.87
CA ILE A 157 8.39 18.27 2.29
C ILE A 157 9.25 18.05 1.04
N LYS A 158 10.00 16.94 1.00
CA LYS A 158 10.80 16.55 -0.16
C LYS A 158 9.99 15.56 -1.01
N ALA A 159 9.60 15.97 -2.21
CA ALA A 159 8.80 15.15 -3.10
C ALA A 159 9.66 14.45 -4.17
N PHE A 160 9.35 13.19 -4.45
CA PHE A 160 9.99 12.36 -5.47
C PHE A 160 8.91 11.65 -6.29
N GLY A 161 9.03 11.64 -7.61
CA GLY A 161 7.97 11.07 -8.42
C GLY A 161 8.20 11.03 -9.92
N GLY A 162 7.49 10.08 -10.51
CA GLY A 162 7.46 9.80 -11.93
C GLY A 162 8.71 9.14 -12.50
N ALA A 163 8.56 8.52 -13.66
CA ALA A 163 9.64 7.98 -14.44
C ALA A 163 10.61 9.08 -14.92
N LYS A 164 11.83 8.68 -15.30
CA LYS A 164 12.86 9.59 -15.81
C LYS A 164 12.41 10.42 -17.03
N SER A 165 11.52 9.86 -17.85
CA SER A 165 10.93 10.52 -19.03
C SER A 165 9.92 11.63 -18.68
N GLU A 166 9.36 11.66 -17.48
CA GLU A 166 8.25 12.56 -17.10
C GLU A 166 8.71 13.96 -16.69
N LYS A 167 9.57 14.57 -17.53
CA LYS A 167 10.14 15.89 -17.30
C LYS A 167 9.07 17.00 -17.35
N GLN A 168 8.11 16.89 -18.27
CA GLN A 168 7.05 17.90 -18.42
C GLN A 168 6.16 17.94 -17.19
N GLN A 169 5.69 16.78 -16.70
CA GLN A 169 4.85 16.74 -15.50
C GLN A 169 5.58 17.29 -14.27
N ARG A 170 6.87 16.97 -14.08
CA ARG A 170 7.66 17.59 -13.00
C ARG A 170 7.80 19.11 -13.14
N ALA A 171 7.82 19.65 -14.37
CA ALA A 171 7.79 21.09 -14.60
C ALA A 171 6.43 21.68 -14.23
N ASP A 172 5.33 21.06 -14.67
CA ASP A 172 3.97 21.52 -14.36
C ASP A 172 3.69 21.53 -12.85
N TRP A 173 4.16 20.50 -12.12
CA TRP A 173 4.05 20.44 -10.66
C TRP A 173 4.86 21.54 -9.98
N ARG A 174 6.05 21.85 -10.50
CA ARG A 174 6.90 22.93 -10.00
C ARG A 174 6.22 24.29 -10.21
N ASP A 175 5.66 24.53 -11.39
CA ASP A 175 4.96 25.76 -11.72
C ASP A 175 3.69 25.94 -10.87
N ALA A 176 3.06 24.85 -10.47
CA ALA A 176 1.95 24.83 -9.52
C ALA A 176 2.37 25.04 -8.05
N GLY A 177 3.67 25.02 -7.74
CA GLY A 177 4.21 25.36 -6.41
C GLY A 177 4.79 24.19 -5.61
N LEU A 178 4.94 22.99 -6.19
CA LEU A 178 5.57 21.85 -5.53
C LEU A 178 6.70 21.25 -6.38
N HIS A 179 7.93 21.34 -5.87
CA HIS A 179 9.06 20.72 -6.53
C HIS A 179 9.07 19.19 -6.30
N VAL A 180 8.78 18.43 -7.36
CA VAL A 180 8.92 16.96 -7.39
C VAL A 180 10.22 16.59 -8.09
N ALA A 181 11.14 15.97 -7.36
CA ALA A 181 12.42 15.51 -7.88
C ALA A 181 12.28 14.15 -8.60
N GLU A 182 13.22 13.85 -9.49
CA GLU A 182 13.34 12.51 -10.09
C GLU A 182 13.68 11.48 -9.00
N PRO A 183 13.05 10.28 -9.02
CA PRO A 183 13.41 9.21 -8.10
C PRO A 183 14.88 8.82 -8.25
N LYS A 184 15.56 8.57 -7.12
CA LYS A 184 16.98 8.19 -7.15
C LYS A 184 17.23 6.80 -7.74
N VAL A 185 16.24 5.93 -7.66
CA VAL A 185 16.24 4.59 -8.24
C VAL A 185 15.16 4.56 -9.32
N ALA A 186 15.60 4.48 -10.57
CA ALA A 186 14.72 4.60 -11.73
C ALA A 186 14.13 3.25 -12.17
N ASP A 187 14.82 2.15 -11.88
CA ASP A 187 14.36 0.81 -12.26
C ASP A 187 13.36 0.24 -11.25
N VAL A 188 12.43 -0.57 -11.76
CA VAL A 188 11.33 -1.13 -10.96
C VAL A 188 11.86 -2.13 -9.94
N GLU A 189 12.76 -3.01 -10.36
CA GLU A 189 13.32 -4.07 -9.52
C GLU A 189 14.13 -3.52 -8.35
N GLY A 190 15.06 -2.60 -8.61
CA GLY A 190 15.85 -1.93 -7.58
C GLY A 190 14.98 -1.15 -6.61
N GLY A 191 13.89 -0.54 -7.08
CA GLY A 191 12.92 0.10 -6.20
C GLY A 191 12.19 -0.90 -5.29
N ILE A 192 11.74 -2.03 -5.86
CA ILE A 192 11.12 -3.13 -5.12
C ILE A 192 12.07 -3.67 -4.05
N ASP A 193 13.32 -3.95 -4.42
CA ASP A 193 14.35 -4.50 -3.54
C ASP A 193 14.61 -3.60 -2.32
N LYS A 194 14.67 -2.28 -2.54
CA LYS A 194 14.86 -1.30 -1.46
C LYS A 194 13.68 -1.26 -0.50
N VAL A 195 12.44 -1.35 -1.01
CA VAL A 195 11.25 -1.45 -0.17
C VAL A 195 11.23 -2.77 0.61
N ILE A 196 11.55 -3.90 -0.04
CA ILE A 196 11.70 -5.22 0.62
C ILE A 196 12.75 -5.14 1.73
N GLN A 197 13.90 -4.53 1.47
CA GLN A 197 14.96 -4.36 2.47
C GLN A 197 14.45 -3.58 3.69
N CYS A 198 13.66 -2.53 3.48
CA CYS A 198 13.08 -1.76 4.58
C CYS A 198 12.06 -2.57 5.41
N PHE A 199 11.30 -3.47 4.79
CA PHE A 199 10.46 -4.40 5.55
C PHE A 199 11.30 -5.43 6.30
N LYS A 200 12.26 -6.10 5.65
CA LYS A 200 13.15 -7.09 6.30
C LYS A 200 13.87 -6.53 7.53
N THR A 201 14.36 -5.30 7.43
CA THR A 201 15.08 -4.61 8.51
C THR A 201 14.16 -3.94 9.52
N ARG A 202 12.84 -4.07 9.38
CA ARG A 202 11.82 -3.40 10.21
C ARG A 202 12.02 -1.89 10.29
N ARG A 203 12.41 -1.29 9.16
CA ARG A 203 12.60 0.16 9.02
C ARG A 203 11.33 0.84 8.54
N LEU A 204 10.49 0.17 7.75
CA LEU A 204 9.26 0.76 7.19
C LEU A 204 8.01 0.23 7.89
N TYR A 205 7.21 1.17 8.40
CA TYR A 205 5.92 0.91 9.03
C TYR A 205 4.81 1.70 8.33
N ILE A 206 3.61 1.15 8.39
CA ILE A 206 2.42 1.70 7.72
C ILE A 206 1.33 1.88 8.76
N LEU A 207 0.77 3.09 8.85
CA LEU A 207 -0.38 3.32 9.73
C LEU A 207 -1.57 2.50 9.23
N SER A 208 -2.32 1.90 10.17
CA SER A 208 -3.44 1.01 9.85
C SER A 208 -4.59 1.70 9.09
N THR A 209 -4.57 3.03 8.99
CA THR A 209 -5.51 3.84 8.22
C THR A 209 -5.17 3.91 6.72
N MET A 210 -3.97 3.47 6.30
CA MET A 210 -3.52 3.47 4.90
C MET A 210 -4.08 2.27 4.12
N THR A 211 -5.41 2.14 4.12
CA THR A 211 -6.09 0.93 3.67
C THR A 211 -5.82 0.59 2.21
N GLY A 212 -5.70 1.59 1.33
CA GLY A 212 -5.44 1.38 -0.09
C GLY A 212 -4.02 0.86 -0.34
N LEU A 213 -3.01 1.41 0.33
CA LEU A 213 -1.64 0.91 0.22
C LEU A 213 -1.50 -0.50 0.82
N LEU A 214 -2.15 -0.75 1.96
CA LEU A 214 -2.19 -2.08 2.58
C LEU A 214 -2.82 -3.12 1.65
N ASP A 215 -3.87 -2.72 0.92
CA ASP A 215 -4.50 -3.55 -0.09
C ASP A 215 -3.57 -3.88 -1.24
N GLU A 216 -2.92 -2.86 -1.82
CA GLU A 216 -1.95 -3.05 -2.90
C GLU A 216 -0.80 -3.97 -2.46
N LEU A 217 -0.20 -3.75 -1.28
CA LEU A 217 0.86 -4.61 -0.72
C LEU A 217 0.42 -6.08 -0.57
N GLY A 218 -0.86 -6.32 -0.27
CA GLY A 218 -1.41 -7.66 -0.12
C GLY A 218 -1.68 -8.37 -1.45
N MET A 219 -1.73 -7.64 -2.56
CA MET A 219 -2.10 -8.16 -3.88
C MET A 219 -0.94 -8.14 -4.89
N TYR A 220 0.11 -7.36 -4.64
CA TYR A 220 1.22 -7.15 -5.57
C TYR A 220 2.08 -8.40 -5.77
N ALA A 221 1.95 -9.03 -6.94
CA ALA A 221 2.53 -10.33 -7.23
C ALA A 221 3.09 -10.44 -8.65
N ARG A 222 4.02 -11.37 -8.84
CA ARG A 222 4.53 -11.77 -10.16
C ARG A 222 3.51 -12.66 -10.90
N GLU A 223 3.53 -12.60 -12.22
CA GLU A 223 2.94 -13.63 -13.07
C GLU A 223 3.71 -14.94 -12.89
N LEU A 224 3.00 -16.06 -12.91
CA LEU A 224 3.58 -17.39 -12.82
C LEU A 224 3.65 -18.02 -14.21
N ASP A 225 4.72 -18.76 -14.49
CA ASP A 225 4.84 -19.55 -15.71
C ASP A 225 3.98 -20.83 -15.67
N SER A 226 4.05 -21.62 -16.74
CA SER A 226 3.32 -22.90 -16.85
C SER A 226 3.72 -23.95 -15.81
N LEU A 227 4.86 -23.77 -15.14
CA LEU A 227 5.38 -24.62 -14.07
C LEU A 227 5.09 -24.05 -12.68
N GLY A 228 4.38 -22.92 -12.59
CA GLY A 228 4.04 -22.24 -11.34
C GLY A 228 5.19 -21.45 -10.72
N GLN A 229 6.28 -21.20 -11.47
CA GLN A 229 7.41 -20.40 -11.00
C GLN A 229 7.16 -18.90 -11.26
N PRO A 230 7.51 -18.00 -10.32
CA PRO A 230 7.43 -16.56 -10.54
C PRO A 230 8.32 -16.10 -11.69
N THR A 231 7.75 -15.29 -12.58
CA THR A 231 8.46 -14.59 -13.66
C THR A 231 8.86 -13.18 -13.21
N GLU A 232 9.59 -12.44 -14.05
CA GLU A 232 9.87 -11.02 -13.80
C GLU A 232 8.65 -10.12 -14.05
N LYS A 233 7.60 -10.61 -14.73
CA LYS A 233 6.45 -9.79 -15.07
C LYS A 233 5.56 -9.61 -13.85
N ILE A 234 5.22 -8.36 -13.53
CA ILE A 234 4.29 -8.02 -12.46
C ILE A 234 2.87 -8.14 -12.99
N LYS A 235 2.04 -8.90 -12.28
CA LYS A 235 0.64 -9.09 -12.64
C LYS A 235 -0.12 -7.79 -12.43
N ASP A 236 -0.96 -7.39 -13.39
CA ASP A 236 -1.85 -6.22 -13.31
C ASP A 236 -1.14 -4.92 -12.89
N LYS A 237 0.12 -4.75 -13.34
CA LYS A 237 1.04 -3.67 -12.91
C LYS A 237 0.41 -2.28 -12.91
N GLU A 238 -0.40 -1.96 -13.93
CA GLU A 238 -1.05 -0.66 -14.12
C GLU A 238 -2.07 -0.29 -13.02
N THR A 239 -2.39 -1.20 -12.10
CA THR A 239 -3.36 -0.97 -11.01
C THR A 239 -2.72 -0.53 -9.69
N PHE A 240 -1.39 -0.55 -9.58
CA PHE A 240 -0.65 -0.41 -8.32
C PHE A 240 0.03 0.96 -8.16
N HIS A 241 -0.74 2.04 -8.35
CA HIS A 241 -0.23 3.40 -8.35
C HIS A 241 0.36 3.83 -6.99
N ARG A 242 -0.22 3.39 -5.86
CA ARG A 242 0.31 3.75 -4.54
C ARG A 242 1.64 3.07 -4.27
N LEU A 243 1.79 1.82 -4.70
CA LEU A 243 3.05 1.10 -4.62
C LEU A 243 4.12 1.72 -5.50
N ASP A 244 3.76 2.22 -6.68
CA ASP A 244 4.72 2.97 -7.50
C ASP A 244 5.15 4.27 -6.81
N ALA A 245 4.21 5.03 -6.23
CA ALA A 245 4.54 6.20 -5.41
C ALA A 245 5.44 5.85 -4.22
N LEU A 246 5.15 4.75 -3.51
CA LEU A 246 5.99 4.24 -2.41
C LEU A 246 7.39 3.86 -2.90
N ARG A 247 7.48 3.20 -4.05
CA ARG A 247 8.72 2.75 -4.71
C ARG A 247 9.57 3.94 -5.18
N TYR A 248 8.98 5.08 -5.49
CA TYR A 248 9.74 6.29 -5.82
C TYR A 248 10.33 6.96 -4.58
N VAL A 249 9.55 7.05 -3.49
CA VAL A 249 9.96 7.82 -2.31
C VAL A 249 10.90 7.05 -1.37
N VAL A 250 10.63 5.77 -1.08
CA VAL A 250 11.41 5.01 -0.10
C VAL A 250 12.89 4.90 -0.49
N PRO A 251 13.26 4.49 -1.72
CA PRO A 251 14.67 4.45 -2.12
C PRO A 251 15.32 5.83 -2.08
N SER A 252 14.58 6.87 -2.48
CA SER A 252 15.08 8.25 -2.50
C SER A 252 15.43 8.80 -1.11
N ILE A 253 14.73 8.34 -0.06
CA ILE A 253 15.08 8.62 1.34
C ILE A 253 16.38 7.89 1.70
N THR A 254 16.42 6.56 1.51
CA THR A 254 17.56 5.72 1.94
C THR A 254 18.89 6.05 1.24
N GLU A 255 18.85 6.43 -0.04
CA GLU A 255 20.06 6.83 -0.79
C GLU A 255 20.56 8.24 -0.41
N SER A 256 19.71 9.09 0.16
CA SER A 256 20.15 10.39 0.69
C SER A 256 21.07 10.24 1.89
N GLU A 257 20.96 9.13 2.62
CA GLU A 257 21.81 8.83 3.77
C GLU A 257 23.20 8.36 3.34
N GLN A 258 23.31 7.51 2.32
CA GLN A 258 24.60 7.00 1.85
C GLN A 258 25.49 8.10 1.27
N ALA A 259 24.90 9.07 0.57
CA ALA A 259 25.61 10.24 0.07
C ALA A 259 26.09 11.18 1.20
N GLY A 260 25.32 11.29 2.30
CA GLY A 260 25.69 12.09 3.47
C GLY A 260 26.80 11.48 4.33
N VAL A 261 26.98 10.16 4.30
CA VAL A 261 28.08 9.47 5.00
C VAL A 261 29.40 9.57 4.21
N GLN A 262 29.35 9.66 2.88
CA GLN A 262 30.58 9.81 2.06
C GLN A 262 31.17 11.22 2.08
N SER A 263 30.38 12.27 2.35
CA SER A 263 30.87 13.65 2.41
C SER A 263 31.56 14.01 3.74
N VAL A 264 31.55 13.12 4.73
CA VAL A 264 32.35 13.24 5.96
C VAL A 264 33.63 12.42 5.83
N ARG A 265 34.48 12.77 4.84
CA ARG A 265 35.87 12.33 4.78
C ARG A 265 36.77 13.56 4.80
N TYR A 266 37.30 13.83 5.99
CA TYR A 266 38.49 14.61 6.35
C TYR A 266 38.85 15.80 5.46
N VAL A 267 38.61 17.01 6.00
CA VAL A 267 39.60 18.10 5.93
C VAL A 267 40.41 18.07 7.22
#